data_AF-A0A9P0PWV2-F1
#
_entry.id   AF-A0A9P0PWV2-F1
#
_cell.length_a   1.000
_cell.length_b   1.000
_cell.length_c   1.000
_cell.angle_alpha   90.00
_cell.angle_beta   90.00
_cell.angle_gamma   90.00
#
_symmetry.space_group_name_H-M   'P 1'
#
loop_
_entity.id
_entity.type
_entity.pdbx_description
1 polymer ?
#
loop_
_entity_poly.entity_id
_entity_poly.type
_entity_poly.pdbx_seq_one_letter_code
_entity_poly.pdbx_strand_id
1 'polypeptide(L)'
;MKSAAEANRHLLCLNAKDMLKSYIPVLIWLPQYNYGSFFQDLLAGFTVGLTEIPQGIAYAIVAGLPSHYGLYSGFMGCFIYFILGSAKDINIGPTAIMALMIQPHVGTMGPAGAVLITFLSGLIIFICGLFQLGKGEFMRKYFI
;
A
#
# COMPACT_ATOMS: atom_id res chain seq x y z
N MET A 1 25.85 -3.92 36.67
CA MET A 1 24.76 -4.88 36.99
C MET A 1 23.37 -4.26 37.24
N LYS A 2 23.16 -2.92 37.17
CA LYS A 2 21.81 -2.32 37.28
C LYS A 2 21.01 -2.23 35.96
N SER A 3 21.66 -2.38 34.80
CA SER A 3 21.05 -2.16 33.48
C SER A 3 20.15 -3.31 32.98
N ALA A 4 20.38 -4.56 33.43
CA ALA A 4 19.57 -5.71 33.01
C ALA A 4 18.20 -5.82 33.72
N ALA A 5 18.01 -5.13 34.86
CA ALA A 5 16.76 -5.15 35.63
C ALA A 5 15.74 -4.10 35.13
N GLU A 6 16.19 -3.01 34.50
CA GLU A 6 15.31 -2.00 33.89
C GLU A 6 14.82 -2.43 32.51
N ALA A 7 15.65 -3.13 31.71
CA ALA A 7 15.25 -3.68 30.42
C ALA A 7 14.12 -4.73 30.53
N ASN A 8 14.08 -5.49 31.64
CA ASN A 8 13.02 -6.48 31.90
C ASN A 8 11.67 -5.86 32.31
N ARG A 9 11.65 -4.59 32.74
CA ARG A 9 10.41 -3.90 33.13
C ARG A 9 9.60 -3.42 31.92
N HIS A 10 10.25 -3.26 30.76
CA HIS A 10 9.61 -2.95 29.47
C HIS A 10 9.01 -4.17 28.76
N LEU A 11 9.44 -5.40 29.11
CA LEU A 11 8.98 -6.64 28.49
C LEU A 11 7.65 -7.17 29.09
N LEU A 12 7.28 -6.70 30.29
CA LEU A 12 6.11 -7.21 31.05
C LEU A 12 4.78 -6.53 30.72
N CYS A 13 4.80 -5.48 29.89
CA CYS A 13 3.61 -4.74 29.48
C CYS A 13 3.55 -4.56 27.96
N LEU A 14 3.84 -5.63 27.20
CA LEU A 14 3.38 -5.72 25.81
C LEU A 14 1.85 -5.85 25.81
N ASN A 15 1.21 -4.70 26.05
CA ASN A 15 -0.22 -4.53 25.99
C ASN A 15 -0.62 -4.80 24.53
N ALA A 16 -1.60 -5.66 24.28
CA ALA A 16 -2.09 -5.95 22.93
C ALA A 16 -2.41 -4.67 22.13
N LYS A 17 -2.73 -3.58 22.85
CA LYS A 17 -2.95 -2.24 22.33
C LYS A 17 -1.72 -1.62 21.64
N ASP A 18 -0.50 -1.85 22.12
CA ASP A 18 0.72 -1.27 21.55
C ASP A 18 1.21 -2.07 20.33
N MET A 19 1.00 -3.39 20.33
CA MET A 19 1.19 -4.21 19.12
C MET A 19 0.15 -3.86 18.04
N LEU A 20 -1.13 -3.67 18.42
CA LEU A 20 -2.20 -3.32 17.48
C LEU A 20 -1.97 -1.94 16.84
N LYS A 21 -1.48 -0.95 17.60
CA LYS A 21 -1.07 0.35 17.08
C LYS A 21 0.10 0.25 16.08
N SER A 22 1.01 -0.70 16.28
CA SER A 22 2.14 -0.94 15.37
C SER A 22 1.71 -1.59 14.03
N TYR A 23 0.64 -2.39 14.03
CA TYR A 23 0.09 -3.04 12.84
C TYR A 23 -0.96 -2.19 12.10
N ILE A 24 -1.71 -1.33 12.81
CA ILE A 24 -2.72 -0.45 12.23
C ILE A 24 -2.35 1.01 12.57
N PRO A 25 -1.38 1.59 11.85
CA PRO A 25 -0.91 2.96 12.08
C PRO A 25 -2.01 4.02 11.90
N VAL A 26 -3.12 3.69 11.22
CA VAL A 26 -4.34 4.51 11.14
C VAL A 26 -4.81 4.99 12.52
N LEU A 27 -4.70 4.13 13.54
CA LEU A 27 -5.17 4.44 14.89
C LEU A 27 -4.25 5.42 15.64
N ILE A 28 -3.04 5.68 15.13
CA ILE A 28 -2.08 6.61 15.73
C ILE A 28 -2.27 8.02 15.18
N TRP A 29 -2.44 8.16 13.86
CA TRP A 29 -2.52 9.49 13.23
C TRP A 29 -3.94 10.06 13.20
N LEU A 30 -4.98 9.21 13.10
CA LEU A 30 -6.38 9.66 13.04
C LEU A 30 -6.84 10.46 14.28
N PRO A 31 -6.42 10.15 15.52
CA PRO A 31 -6.80 10.93 16.71
C PRO A 31 -6.08 12.28 16.83
N GLN A 32 -4.96 12.49 16.13
CA GLN A 32 -4.19 13.73 16.16
C GLN A 32 -4.60 14.71 15.05
N TYR A 33 -5.66 14.37 14.32
CA TYR A 33 -6.06 15.04 13.10
C TYR A 33 -6.83 16.33 13.39
N ASN A 34 -6.38 17.45 12.82
CA ASN A 34 -6.98 18.77 13.02
C ASN A 34 -7.88 19.17 11.82
N TYR A 35 -8.90 19.99 12.07
CA TYR A 35 -9.81 20.50 11.04
C TYR A 35 -9.11 21.28 9.92
N GLY A 36 -7.98 21.94 10.21
CA GLY A 36 -7.17 22.60 9.18
C GLY A 36 -6.51 21.62 8.20
N SER A 37 -6.01 20.50 8.71
CA SER A 37 -5.42 19.42 7.90
C SER A 37 -6.47 18.69 7.08
N PHE A 38 -7.70 18.56 7.60
CA PHE A 38 -8.83 17.99 6.86
C PHE A 38 -9.08 18.70 5.53
N PHE A 39 -9.14 20.03 5.53
CA PHE A 39 -9.36 20.80 4.29
C PHE A 39 -8.18 20.68 3.31
N GLN A 40 -6.95 20.61 3.82
CA GLN A 40 -5.76 20.42 2.99
C GLN A 40 -5.74 19.04 2.34
N ASP A 41 -6.04 17.98 3.10
CA ASP A 41 -6.07 16.62 2.58
C ASP A 41 -7.27 16.39 1.67
N LEU A 42 -8.40 17.08 1.90
CA LEU A 42 -9.55 17.03 1.00
C LEU A 42 -9.22 17.63 -0.38
N LEU A 43 -8.57 18.80 -0.41
CA LEU A 43 -8.12 19.43 -1.66
C LEU A 43 -7.03 18.60 -2.35
N ALA A 44 -6.09 18.05 -1.57
CA ALA A 44 -5.05 17.17 -2.09
C ALA A 44 -5.66 15.89 -2.69
N GLY A 45 -6.55 15.22 -1.97
CA GLY A 45 -7.26 14.02 -2.41
C GLY A 45 -8.12 14.28 -3.66
N PHE A 46 -8.77 15.43 -3.75
CA PHE A 46 -9.51 15.83 -4.95
C PHE A 46 -8.58 16.00 -6.16
N THR A 47 -7.45 16.68 -5.97
CA THR A 47 -6.46 16.89 -7.03
C THR A 47 -5.85 15.56 -7.50
N VAL A 48 -5.43 14.71 -6.56
CA VAL A 48 -4.88 13.38 -6.84
C VAL A 48 -5.92 12.51 -7.53
N GLY A 49 -7.16 12.48 -7.04
CA GLY A 49 -8.25 11.72 -7.63
C GLY A 49 -8.56 12.14 -9.07
N LEU A 50 -8.58 13.45 -9.35
CA LEU A 50 -8.78 13.97 -10.70
C LEU A 50 -7.64 13.56 -11.65
N THR A 51 -6.40 13.46 -11.17
CA THR A 51 -5.27 12.97 -11.98
C THR A 51 -5.23 11.45 -12.10
N GLU A 52 -5.69 10.72 -11.08
CA GLU A 52 -5.63 9.26 -11.03
C GLU A 52 -6.65 8.61 -11.96
N ILE A 53 -7.83 9.22 -12.17
CA ILE A 53 -8.87 8.74 -13.09
C ILE A 53 -8.35 8.61 -14.53
N PRO A 54 -7.86 9.68 -15.20
CA PRO A 54 -7.34 9.56 -16.56
C PRO A 54 -6.08 8.69 -16.63
N GLN A 55 -5.21 8.75 -15.61
CA GLN A 55 -4.02 7.92 -15.53
C GLN A 55 -4.36 6.43 -15.50
N GLY A 56 -5.28 6.01 -14.64
CA GLY A 56 -5.72 4.62 -14.53
C GLY A 56 -6.37 4.11 -15.82
N ILE A 57 -7.19 4.94 -16.47
CA ILE A 57 -7.79 4.60 -17.77
C ILE A 57 -6.71 4.39 -18.84
N ALA A 58 -5.73 5.29 -18.93
CA ALA A 58 -4.61 5.18 -19.87
C ALA A 58 -3.80 3.90 -19.63
N TYR A 59 -3.50 3.56 -18.37
CA TYR A 59 -2.73 2.36 -18.04
C TYR A 59 -3.51 1.06 -18.29
N ALA A 60 -4.83 1.04 -18.11
CA ALA A 60 -5.65 -0.11 -18.50
C ALA A 60 -5.58 -0.37 -20.01
N ILE A 61 -5.65 0.70 -20.82
CA ILE A 61 -5.53 0.62 -22.27
C ILE A 61 -4.13 0.13 -22.67
N VAL A 62 -3.07 0.63 -22.04
CA VAL A 62 -1.69 0.16 -22.25
C VAL A 62 -1.52 -1.31 -21.89
N ALA A 63 -2.21 -1.79 -20.85
CA ALA A 63 -2.21 -3.20 -20.47
C ALA A 63 -3.05 -4.10 -21.40
N GLY A 64 -3.76 -3.54 -22.39
CA GLY A 64 -4.68 -4.29 -23.27
C GLY A 64 -5.98 -4.71 -22.58
N LEU A 65 -6.35 -4.06 -21.48
CA LEU A 65 -7.57 -4.34 -20.71
C LEU A 65 -8.66 -3.29 -20.98
N PRO A 66 -9.94 -3.62 -20.74
CA PRO A 66 -11.00 -2.63 -20.72
C PRO A 66 -10.72 -1.51 -19.69
N SER A 67 -11.10 -0.27 -20.03
CA SER A 67 -10.78 0.93 -19.23
C SER A 67 -11.22 0.87 -17.77
N HIS A 68 -12.33 0.18 -17.47
CA HIS A 68 -12.85 0.05 -16.11
C HIS A 68 -11.90 -0.73 -15.17
N TYR A 69 -11.02 -1.59 -15.69
CA TYR A 69 -10.03 -2.29 -14.87
C TYR A 69 -9.02 -1.34 -14.23
N GLY A 70 -8.69 -0.24 -14.91
CA GLY A 70 -7.82 0.81 -14.36
C GLY A 70 -8.42 1.44 -13.11
N LEU A 71 -9.71 1.80 -13.18
CA LEU A 71 -10.45 2.38 -12.06
C LEU A 71 -10.59 1.41 -10.89
N TYR A 72 -10.87 0.13 -11.17
CA TYR A 72 -10.92 -0.89 -10.11
C TYR A 72 -9.59 -1.05 -9.38
N SER A 73 -8.49 -1.08 -10.14
CA SER A 73 -7.14 -1.23 -9.56
C SER A 73 -6.73 -0.03 -8.71
N GLY A 74 -6.99 1.20 -9.16
CA GLY A 74 -6.67 2.42 -8.41
C GLY A 74 -7.52 2.56 -7.15
N PHE A 75 -8.83 2.32 -7.25
CA PHE A 75 -9.72 2.43 -6.08
C PHE A 75 -9.38 1.40 -5.00
N MET A 76 -9.22 0.13 -5.37
CA MET A 76 -8.93 -0.93 -4.41
C MET A 76 -7.53 -0.81 -3.81
N GLY A 77 -6.53 -0.37 -4.59
CA GLY A 77 -5.17 -0.10 -4.10
C GLY A 77 -5.18 0.94 -2.99
N CYS A 78 -5.82 2.09 -3.23
CA CYS A 78 -5.97 3.16 -2.24
C CYS A 78 -6.76 2.69 -1.01
N PHE A 79 -7.86 1.96 -1.20
CA PHE A 79 -8.69 1.49 -0.09
C PHE A 79 -7.94 0.55 0.86
N ILE A 80 -7.19 -0.41 0.30
CA ILE A 80 -6.38 -1.34 1.08
C ILE A 80 -5.24 -0.58 1.79
N TYR A 81 -4.58 0.35 1.10
CA TYR A 81 -3.52 1.17 1.69
C TYR A 81 -4.03 2.11 2.78
N PHE A 82 -5.25 2.62 2.69
CA PHE A 82 -5.83 3.43 3.75
C PHE A 82 -5.95 2.67 5.09
N ILE A 83 -6.25 1.37 5.03
CA ILE A 83 -6.42 0.52 6.22
C ILE A 83 -5.06 0.05 6.77
N LEU A 84 -4.15 -0.38 5.90
CA LEU A 84 -2.90 -1.07 6.27
C LEU A 84 -1.65 -0.20 6.14
N GLY A 85 -1.75 0.94 5.46
CA GLY A 85 -0.65 1.80 5.07
C GLY A 85 -0.07 2.57 6.25
N SER A 86 1.26 2.58 6.32
CA SER A 86 2.00 3.24 7.41
C SER A 86 2.34 4.70 7.16
N ALA A 87 2.27 5.16 5.91
CA ALA A 87 2.54 6.56 5.56
C ALA A 87 1.24 7.25 5.11
N LYS A 88 1.00 8.46 5.65
CA LYS A 88 -0.22 9.24 5.36
C LYS A 88 -0.24 9.85 3.94
N ASP A 89 0.92 10.13 3.36
CA ASP A 89 1.05 10.92 2.12
C ASP A 89 1.30 10.06 0.86
N ILE A 90 1.19 8.73 0.96
CA ILE A 90 1.44 7.83 -0.17
C ILE A 90 0.13 7.47 -0.87
N ASN A 91 0.09 7.77 -2.17
CA ASN A 91 -0.94 7.28 -3.08
C ASN A 91 -0.49 5.97 -3.73
N ILE A 92 -1.36 4.95 -3.75
CA ILE A 92 -1.09 3.67 -4.39
C ILE A 92 -2.08 3.47 -5.54
N GLY A 93 -1.56 3.42 -6.76
CA GLY A 93 -2.36 3.23 -7.96
C GLY A 93 -1.66 2.39 -9.02
N PRO A 94 -2.35 2.13 -10.14
CA PRO A 94 -1.73 1.50 -11.31
C PRO A 94 -0.59 2.38 -11.83
N THR A 95 0.48 1.76 -12.28
CA THR A 95 1.65 2.46 -12.86
C THR A 95 1.90 1.97 -14.28
N ALA A 96 2.55 2.81 -15.08
CA ALA A 96 2.92 2.48 -16.47
C ALA A 96 3.75 1.18 -16.55
N ILE A 97 4.67 0.98 -15.62
CA ILE A 97 5.54 -0.21 -15.58
C ILE A 97 4.69 -1.47 -15.35
N MET A 98 3.76 -1.45 -14.39
CA MET A 98 2.88 -2.59 -14.14
C MET A 98 2.01 -2.93 -15.36
N ALA A 99 1.48 -1.90 -16.04
CA ALA A 99 0.68 -2.08 -17.26
C ALA A 99 1.48 -2.77 -18.38
N LEU A 100 2.72 -2.33 -18.62
CA LEU A 100 3.60 -2.91 -19.64
C LEU A 100 4.00 -4.36 -19.32
N MET A 101 4.24 -4.69 -18.04
CA MET A 101 4.58 -6.06 -17.64
C MET A 101 3.43 -7.05 -17.83
N ILE A 102 2.19 -6.59 -17.59
CA ILE A 102 0.99 -7.43 -17.68
C ILE A 102 0.48 -7.55 -19.13
N GLN A 103 0.71 -6.54 -19.99
CA GLN A 103 0.24 -6.52 -21.37
C GLN A 103 0.48 -7.83 -22.17
N PRO A 104 1.69 -8.42 -22.21
CA PRO A 104 1.91 -9.68 -22.96
C PRO A 104 1.12 -10.87 -22.40
N HIS A 105 0.80 -10.85 -21.10
CA HIS A 105 0.04 -11.91 -20.42
C HIS A 105 -1.46 -11.76 -20.69
N VAL A 106 -1.95 -10.53 -20.78
CA VAL A 106 -3.34 -10.24 -21.20
C VAL A 106 -3.57 -10.67 -22.65
N GLY A 107 -2.60 -10.48 -23.54
CA GLY A 107 -2.70 -10.91 -24.93
C GLY A 107 -2.84 -12.43 -25.11
N THR A 108 -2.35 -13.24 -24.15
CA THR A 108 -2.38 -14.71 -24.22
C THR A 108 -3.52 -15.34 -23.42
N MET A 109 -3.83 -14.79 -22.23
CA MET A 109 -4.80 -15.36 -21.29
C MET A 109 -6.06 -14.51 -21.11
N GLY A 110 -6.14 -13.34 -21.75
CA GLY A 110 -7.22 -12.39 -21.60
C GLY A 110 -7.26 -11.71 -20.22
N PRO A 111 -8.39 -11.05 -19.88
CA PRO A 111 -8.54 -10.34 -18.61
C PRO A 111 -8.43 -11.23 -17.37
N ALA A 112 -8.83 -12.50 -17.46
CA ALA A 112 -8.72 -13.45 -16.36
C ALA A 112 -7.26 -13.72 -15.96
N GLY A 113 -6.34 -13.73 -16.93
CA GLY A 113 -4.90 -13.87 -16.67
C GLY A 113 -4.32 -12.73 -15.85
N ALA A 114 -4.72 -11.48 -16.14
CA ALA A 114 -4.31 -10.33 -15.34
C ALA A 114 -4.77 -10.47 -13.88
N VAL A 115 -6.04 -10.83 -13.66
CA VAL A 115 -6.59 -11.01 -12.31
C VAL A 115 -5.83 -12.10 -11.54
N LEU A 116 -5.54 -13.23 -12.20
CA LEU A 116 -4.80 -14.33 -11.58
C LEU A 116 -3.37 -13.93 -11.20
N ILE A 117 -2.64 -13.25 -12.09
CA ILE A 117 -1.26 -12.80 -11.81
C ILE A 117 -1.25 -11.76 -10.70
N THR A 118 -2.20 -10.82 -10.69
CA THR A 118 -2.34 -9.84 -9.60
C THR A 118 -2.62 -10.53 -8.26
N PHE A 119 -3.49 -11.54 -8.24
CA PHE A 119 -3.79 -12.31 -7.03
C PHE A 119 -2.56 -13.08 -6.52
N LEU A 120 -1.86 -13.79 -7.41
CA LEU A 120 -0.65 -14.53 -7.06
C LEU A 120 0.48 -13.59 -6.60
N SER A 121 0.68 -12.46 -7.26
CA SER A 121 1.63 -11.42 -6.86
C SER A 121 1.30 -10.88 -5.47
N GLY A 122 0.02 -10.58 -5.19
CA GLY A 122 -0.44 -10.16 -3.87
C GLY A 122 -0.18 -11.20 -2.79
N LEU A 123 -0.38 -12.49 -3.08
CA LEU A 123 -0.08 -13.58 -2.16
C LEU A 123 1.42 -13.68 -1.86
N ILE A 124 2.28 -13.56 -2.89
CA ILE A 124 3.73 -13.56 -2.72
C ILE A 124 4.17 -12.38 -1.85
N ILE A 125 3.67 -11.16 -2.14
CA ILE A 125 3.97 -9.95 -1.36
C ILE A 125 3.50 -10.12 0.09
N PHE A 126 2.33 -10.71 0.30
CA PHE A 126 1.80 -10.99 1.64
C PHE A 126 2.70 -11.95 2.42
N ILE A 127 3.14 -13.04 1.80
CA ILE A 127 4.08 -14.01 2.39
C ILE A 127 5.42 -13.33 2.70
N CYS A 128 5.99 -12.58 1.75
CA CYS A 128 7.22 -11.81 1.98
C CYS A 128 7.08 -10.80 3.13
N GLY A 129 5.90 -10.19 3.28
CA GLY A 129 5.54 -9.32 4.40
C GLY A 129 5.52 -10.05 5.74
N LEU A 130 4.96 -11.27 5.78
CA LEU A 130 4.96 -12.13 6.99
C LEU A 130 6.37 -12.52 7.42
N PHE A 131 7.27 -12.81 6.48
CA PHE A 131 8.69 -13.06 6.75
C PHE A 131 9.48 -11.77 7.04
N GLN A 132 8.84 -10.60 7.06
CA GLN A 132 9.43 -9.29 7.37
C GLN A 132 10.66 -8.94 6.53
N LEU A 133 10.74 -9.45 5.29
CA LEU A 133 11.88 -9.24 4.39
C LEU A 133 12.10 -7.76 4.02
N GLY A 134 11.09 -6.91 4.22
CA GLY A 134 11.17 -5.46 4.01
C GLY A 134 11.69 -4.64 5.18
N LYS A 135 11.81 -5.19 6.41
CA LYS A 135 12.20 -4.42 7.61
C LYS A 135 13.71 -4.42 7.90
N GLY A 136 14.51 -5.13 7.09
CA GLY A 136 15.95 -5.25 7.30
C GLY A 136 16.77 -4.12 6.68
N GLU A 137 17.90 -3.77 7.31
CA GLU A 137 18.96 -2.90 6.78
C GLU A 137 19.41 -3.28 5.35
N PHE A 138 19.13 -4.50 4.89
CA PHE A 138 19.38 -5.00 3.56
C PHE A 138 18.75 -4.15 2.45
N MET A 139 17.48 -3.72 2.59
CA MET A 139 16.84 -2.89 1.55
C MET A 139 17.39 -1.45 1.52
N ARG A 140 17.81 -0.92 2.68
CA ARG A 140 18.33 0.45 2.81
C ARG A 140 19.75 0.61 2.26
N LYS A 141 20.51 -0.47 2.09
CA LYS A 141 21.93 -0.43 1.66
C LYS A 141 22.12 -0.63 0.16
N TYR A 142 21.13 -1.21 -0.54
CA TYR A 142 21.26 -1.57 -1.96
C TYR A 142 20.33 -0.77 -2.89
N PHE A 143 19.31 -0.08 -2.37
CA PHE A 143 18.26 0.51 -3.20
C PHE A 143 17.90 1.97 -2.89
N ILE A 144 18.40 2.53 -1.78
CA ILE A 144 18.24 3.95 -1.38
C ILE A 144 19.65 4.54 -1.23
#